data_AF-A0A075X3T9-F1
#
_entry.id   AF-A0A075X3T9-F1
#
_cell.length_a   1.000
_cell.length_b   1.000
_cell.length_c   1.000
_cell.angle_alpha   90.00
_cell.angle_beta   90.00
_cell.angle_gamma   90.00
#
_symmetry.space_group_name_H-M   'P 1'
#
loop_
_entity.id
_entity.type
_entity.pdbx_description
1 polymer ?
#
loop_
_entity_poly.entity_id
_entity_poly.type
_entity_poly.pdbx_seq_one_letter_code
_entity_poly.pdbx_strand_id
1 'polypeptide(L)'
;MPQNPDKIVDHVDLFKQSEYTELFKRKHEQFEGAHSDAEVERVSEWTKSWDYREKNFAREALTVNPAKGCQPVGAMFAALGFEGTLPFVQGSQGCVAYFRTHLSRHYKEPCSAVSSSMTEDAAVFGGLNNMIEGLSVAYTLYKPKMIAVCTTCMAEVIGDDLGAFITNAKNAGSIPKDFP
;
A
#
# COMPACT_ATOMS: atom_id res chain seq x y z
N MET A 1 -12.85 -33.51 12.55
CA MET A 1 -12.24 -33.73 13.87
C MET A 1 -11.60 -32.43 14.35
N PRO A 2 -11.54 -32.16 15.65
CA PRO A 2 -10.66 -31.10 16.15
C PRO A 2 -9.21 -31.35 15.66
N GLN A 3 -8.43 -30.29 15.53
CA GLN A 3 -7.02 -30.37 15.13
C GLN A 3 -6.27 -31.43 15.94
N ASN A 4 -5.40 -32.19 15.26
CA ASN A 4 -4.48 -33.09 15.93
C ASN A 4 -3.17 -32.33 16.23
N PRO A 5 -2.77 -32.13 17.51
CA PRO A 5 -1.54 -31.42 17.83
C PRO A 5 -0.28 -32.13 17.31
N ASP A 6 -0.32 -33.46 17.14
CA ASP A 6 0.80 -34.24 16.58
C ASP A 6 0.88 -34.12 15.05
N LYS A 7 -0.19 -33.66 14.40
CA LYS A 7 -0.27 -33.45 12.95
C LYS A 7 -1.28 -32.35 12.62
N ILE A 8 -0.84 -31.11 12.81
CA ILE A 8 -1.64 -29.92 12.48
C ILE A 8 -1.89 -29.91 10.98
N VAL A 9 -3.16 -29.72 10.59
CA VAL A 9 -3.56 -29.56 9.20
C VAL A 9 -3.85 -28.08 8.97
N ASP A 10 -3.08 -27.44 8.11
CA ASP A 10 -3.24 -26.01 7.81
C ASP A 10 -4.46 -25.74 6.90
N HIS A 11 -4.68 -24.47 6.58
CA HIS A 11 -5.83 -24.02 5.80
C HIS A 11 -5.91 -24.64 4.39
N VAL A 12 -4.82 -25.19 3.82
CA VAL A 12 -4.85 -25.81 2.49
C VAL A 12 -5.62 -27.13 2.52
N ASP A 13 -5.43 -27.93 3.58
CA ASP A 13 -6.00 -29.28 3.66
C ASP A 13 -7.14 -29.40 4.68
N LEU A 14 -7.18 -28.52 5.69
CA LEU A 14 -8.20 -28.52 6.74
C LEU A 14 -9.60 -28.40 6.13
N PHE A 15 -9.75 -27.47 5.19
CA PHE A 15 -11.03 -27.13 4.59
C PHE A 15 -11.53 -28.13 3.54
N LYS A 16 -10.74 -29.16 3.21
CA LYS A 16 -11.14 -30.27 2.34
C LYS A 16 -11.85 -31.39 3.11
N GLN A 17 -11.86 -31.33 4.45
CA GLN A 17 -12.50 -32.33 5.29
C GLN A 17 -14.03 -32.22 5.19
N SER A 18 -14.71 -33.36 5.35
CA SER A 18 -16.14 -33.52 5.11
C SER A 18 -17.00 -32.47 5.81
N GLU A 19 -16.72 -32.20 7.08
CA GLU A 19 -17.47 -31.25 7.92
C GLU A 19 -17.36 -29.81 7.41
N TYR A 20 -16.21 -29.42 6.87
CA TYR A 20 -16.01 -28.09 6.31
C TYR A 20 -16.63 -27.98 4.92
N THR A 21 -16.49 -29.03 4.09
CA THR A 21 -17.15 -29.05 2.78
C THR A 21 -18.68 -29.02 2.89
N GLU A 22 -19.26 -29.72 3.87
CA GLU A 22 -20.69 -29.69 4.15
C GLU A 22 -21.12 -28.33 4.72
N LEU A 23 -20.31 -27.74 5.61
CA LEU A 23 -20.54 -26.38 6.12
C LEU A 23 -20.57 -25.35 4.99
N PHE A 24 -19.60 -25.39 4.07
CA PHE A 24 -19.54 -24.48 2.93
C PHE A 24 -20.69 -24.70 1.96
N LYS A 25 -21.05 -25.96 1.68
CA LYS A 25 -22.23 -26.28 0.87
C LYS A 25 -23.49 -25.67 1.47
N ARG A 26 -23.73 -25.90 2.76
CA ARG A 26 -24.88 -25.32 3.48
C ARG A 26 -24.87 -23.80 3.43
N LYS A 27 -23.70 -23.17 3.62
CA LYS A 27 -23.55 -21.72 3.53
C LYS A 27 -23.95 -21.20 2.14
N HIS A 28 -23.43 -21.86 1.11
CA HIS A 28 -23.66 -21.53 -0.29
C HIS A 28 -25.15 -21.65 -0.66
N GLU A 29 -25.76 -22.80 -0.34
CA GLU A 29 -27.14 -23.10 -0.71
C GLU A 29 -28.16 -22.27 0.07
N GLN A 30 -27.87 -21.92 1.33
CA GLN A 30 -28.88 -21.31 2.20
C GLN A 30 -28.75 -19.79 2.35
N PHE A 31 -27.54 -19.23 2.20
CA PHE A 31 -27.28 -17.86 2.65
C PHE A 31 -26.52 -16.97 1.66
N GLU A 32 -25.86 -17.51 0.63
CA GLU A 32 -25.02 -16.70 -0.27
C GLU A 32 -25.80 -16.05 -1.41
N GLY A 33 -26.97 -16.59 -1.79
CA GLY A 33 -27.72 -16.09 -2.95
C GLY A 33 -26.93 -16.19 -4.26
N ALA A 34 -26.10 -17.22 -4.39
CA ALA A 34 -25.23 -17.41 -5.54
C ALA A 34 -25.99 -17.73 -6.84
N HIS A 35 -25.39 -17.38 -7.98
CA HIS A 35 -25.85 -17.87 -9.28
C HIS A 35 -25.65 -19.39 -9.38
N SER A 36 -26.45 -20.05 -10.22
CA SER A 36 -26.30 -21.49 -10.46
C SER A 36 -24.96 -21.82 -11.12
N ASP A 37 -24.45 -23.02 -10.87
CA ASP A 37 -23.19 -23.51 -11.48
C ASP A 37 -23.21 -23.41 -13.01
N ALA A 38 -24.36 -23.69 -13.63
CA ALA A 38 -24.53 -23.59 -15.08
C ALA A 38 -24.40 -22.15 -15.59
N GLU A 39 -24.88 -21.16 -14.83
CA GLU A 39 -24.74 -19.74 -15.20
C GLU A 39 -23.30 -19.25 -15.00
N VAL A 40 -22.64 -19.67 -13.91
CA VAL A 40 -21.22 -19.39 -13.67
C VAL A 40 -20.37 -19.96 -14.82
N GLU A 41 -20.61 -21.19 -15.23
CA GLU A 41 -19.91 -21.84 -16.33
C GLU A 41 -20.16 -21.12 -17.67
N ARG A 42 -21.42 -20.76 -17.95
CA ARG A 42 -21.78 -20.01 -19.16
C ARG A 42 -21.04 -18.68 -19.25
N VAL A 43 -20.98 -17.91 -18.16
CA VAL A 43 -20.27 -16.63 -18.12
C VAL A 43 -18.76 -16.84 -18.20
N SER A 44 -18.21 -17.85 -17.53
CA SER A 44 -16.80 -18.24 -17.61
C SER A 44 -16.36 -18.47 -19.07
N GLU A 45 -17.12 -19.27 -19.82
CA GLU A 45 -16.84 -19.52 -21.24
C GLU A 45 -17.01 -18.27 -22.11
N TRP A 46 -18.03 -17.45 -21.86
CA TRP A 46 -18.19 -16.17 -22.57
C TRP A 46 -16.99 -15.23 -22.35
N THR A 47 -16.48 -15.11 -21.11
CA THR A 47 -15.32 -14.25 -20.82
C THR A 47 -14.03 -14.66 -21.53
N LYS A 48 -13.95 -15.89 -22.02
CA LYS A 48 -12.83 -16.40 -22.84
C LYS A 48 -13.01 -16.17 -24.34
N SER A 49 -14.18 -15.70 -24.77
CA SER A 49 -14.55 -15.55 -26.19
C SER A 49 -13.99 -14.28 -26.84
N TRP A 50 -14.00 -14.26 -28.17
CA TRP A 50 -13.63 -13.10 -28.98
C TRP A 50 -14.62 -11.93 -28.85
N ASP A 51 -15.92 -12.21 -28.70
CA ASP A 51 -16.92 -11.17 -28.44
C ASP A 51 -16.60 -10.42 -27.13
N TYR A 52 -16.28 -11.16 -26.07
CA TYR A 52 -15.89 -10.54 -24.81
C TYR A 52 -14.58 -9.77 -24.93
N ARG A 53 -13.60 -10.29 -25.67
CA ARG A 53 -12.34 -9.59 -25.94
C ARG A 53 -12.60 -8.20 -26.52
N GLU A 54 -13.42 -8.07 -27.56
CA GLU A 54 -13.68 -6.76 -28.17
C GLU A 54 -14.28 -5.77 -27.16
N LYS A 55 -15.23 -6.23 -26.32
CA LYS A 55 -15.79 -5.41 -25.22
C LYS A 55 -14.75 -5.06 -24.18
N ASN A 56 -13.86 -6.00 -23.84
CA ASN A 56 -12.80 -5.82 -22.87
C ASN A 56 -11.78 -4.77 -23.35
N PHE A 57 -11.42 -4.78 -24.63
CA PHE A 57 -10.50 -3.81 -25.24
C PHE A 57 -11.15 -2.46 -25.54
N ALA A 58 -12.47 -2.40 -25.67
CA ALA A 58 -13.22 -1.14 -25.82
C ALA A 58 -13.38 -0.35 -24.49
N ARG A 59 -12.79 -0.80 -23.38
CA ARG A 59 -12.86 -0.07 -22.10
C ARG A 59 -12.03 1.20 -22.14
N GLU A 60 -12.63 2.30 -21.68
CA GLU A 60 -11.94 3.60 -21.61
C GLU A 60 -11.65 4.05 -20.17
N ALA A 61 -12.47 3.66 -19.19
CA ALA A 61 -12.36 4.14 -17.81
C ALA A 61 -11.96 3.05 -16.80
N LEU A 62 -12.56 1.86 -16.90
CA LEU A 62 -12.31 0.77 -15.97
C LEU A 62 -10.94 0.13 -16.23
N THR A 63 -10.10 0.06 -15.19
CA THR A 63 -8.86 -0.72 -15.17
C THR A 63 -9.04 -1.95 -14.28
N VAL A 64 -8.61 -3.13 -14.74
CA VAL A 64 -8.67 -4.40 -13.98
C VAL A 64 -7.28 -5.02 -14.02
N ASN A 65 -6.79 -5.48 -12.87
CA ASN A 65 -5.47 -6.10 -12.71
C ASN A 65 -4.31 -5.28 -13.34
N PRO A 66 -4.11 -4.00 -12.92
CA PRO A 66 -3.05 -3.16 -13.48
C PRO A 66 -1.65 -3.74 -13.19
N ALA A 67 -0.79 -3.75 -14.20
CA ALA A 67 0.62 -4.15 -14.08
C ALA A 67 1.54 -2.93 -13.83
N LYS A 68 1.20 -2.08 -12.86
CA LYS A 68 1.99 -0.89 -12.48
C LYS A 68 1.81 -0.50 -11.00
N GLY A 69 2.83 0.10 -10.41
CA GLY A 69 2.75 0.80 -9.12
C GLY A 69 2.59 2.32 -9.29
N CYS A 70 2.32 3.04 -8.20
CA CYS A 70 2.32 4.51 -8.20
C CYS A 70 3.73 5.07 -7.89
N GLN A 71 4.00 6.31 -8.29
CA GLN A 71 5.34 6.91 -8.28
C GLN A 71 6.12 6.76 -6.94
N PRO A 72 5.53 6.98 -5.76
CA PRO A 72 6.31 7.07 -4.53
C PRO A 72 6.95 5.74 -4.10
N VAL A 73 6.46 4.57 -4.58
CA VAL A 73 7.15 3.29 -4.34
C VAL A 73 8.52 3.28 -5.05
N GLY A 74 8.61 3.89 -6.23
CA GLY A 74 9.85 4.02 -6.98
C GLY A 74 10.80 5.04 -6.35
N ALA A 75 10.28 6.19 -5.90
CA ALA A 75 11.07 7.18 -5.17
C ALA A 75 11.65 6.61 -3.86
N MET A 76 10.84 5.88 -3.09
CA MET A 76 11.28 5.18 -1.89
C MET A 76 12.35 4.12 -2.20
N PHE A 77 12.16 3.34 -3.27
CA PHE A 77 13.14 2.34 -3.70
C PHE A 77 14.47 2.97 -4.11
N ALA A 78 14.43 4.09 -4.84
CA ALA A 78 15.64 4.83 -5.23
C ALA A 78 16.36 5.40 -3.99
N ALA A 79 15.62 5.99 -3.04
CA ALA A 79 16.17 6.54 -1.81
C ALA A 79 16.90 5.50 -0.95
N LEU A 80 16.41 4.27 -0.90
CA LEU A 80 17.05 3.15 -0.18
C LEU A 80 18.43 2.78 -0.76
N GLY A 81 18.76 3.21 -1.97
CA GLY A 81 20.06 2.97 -2.61
C GLY A 81 21.18 3.92 -2.17
N PHE A 82 20.87 4.96 -1.39
CA PHE A 82 21.85 5.95 -0.93
C PHE A 82 22.32 5.65 0.50
N GLU A 83 23.62 5.85 0.76
CA GLU A 83 24.23 5.53 2.06
C GLU A 83 23.55 6.27 3.21
N GLY A 84 23.11 5.52 4.24
CA GLY A 84 22.52 6.10 5.45
C GLY A 84 21.28 6.94 5.21
N THR A 85 20.56 6.73 4.10
CA THR A 85 19.40 7.54 3.70
C THR A 85 18.11 6.97 4.23
N LEU A 86 17.27 7.83 4.82
CA LEU A 86 15.92 7.47 5.23
C LEU A 86 14.90 8.03 4.23
N PRO A 87 14.12 7.18 3.54
CA PRO A 87 12.99 7.63 2.74
C PRO A 87 11.91 8.24 3.64
N PHE A 88 11.46 9.44 3.29
CA PHE A 88 10.42 10.19 3.99
C PHE A 88 9.31 10.54 3.00
N VAL A 89 8.09 10.08 3.26
CA VAL A 89 6.95 10.36 2.39
C VAL A 89 6.03 11.38 3.05
N GLN A 90 6.07 12.62 2.54
CA GLN A 90 5.15 13.69 2.90
C GLN A 90 3.73 13.31 2.46
N GLY A 91 2.80 13.20 3.40
CA GLY A 91 1.41 12.85 3.12
C GLY A 91 0.88 11.74 4.02
N SER A 92 -0.05 10.97 3.46
CA SER A 92 -0.83 9.97 4.19
C SER A 92 -0.01 8.72 4.51
N GLN A 93 0.01 8.32 5.80
CA GLN A 93 0.80 7.18 6.29
C GLN A 93 0.43 5.82 5.68
N GLY A 94 -0.82 5.65 5.21
CA GLY A 94 -1.26 4.41 4.56
C GLY A 94 -0.45 4.07 3.32
N CYS A 95 0.00 5.08 2.56
CA CYS A 95 0.88 4.88 1.41
C CYS A 95 2.20 4.21 1.82
N VAL A 96 2.83 4.68 2.89
CA VAL A 96 4.12 4.16 3.37
C VAL A 96 3.99 2.72 3.84
N ALA A 97 2.91 2.38 4.54
CA ALA A 97 2.64 0.99 4.94
C ALA A 97 2.55 0.06 3.73
N TYR A 98 1.86 0.48 2.66
CA TYR A 98 1.77 -0.30 1.42
C TYR A 98 3.12 -0.43 0.72
N PHE A 99 3.89 0.64 0.59
CA PHE A 99 5.20 0.59 -0.09
C PHE A 99 6.17 -0.33 0.62
N ARG A 100 6.30 -0.19 1.96
CA ARG A 100 7.16 -1.06 2.77
C ARG A 100 6.74 -2.52 2.64
N THR A 101 5.45 -2.81 2.76
CA THR A 101 4.92 -4.17 2.63
C THR A 101 5.16 -4.74 1.24
N HIS A 102 5.00 -3.94 0.18
CA HIS A 102 5.21 -4.36 -1.20
C HIS A 102 6.66 -4.79 -1.44
N LEU A 103 7.62 -3.95 -1.05
CA LEU A 103 9.04 -4.26 -1.19
C LEU A 103 9.48 -5.41 -0.27
N SER A 104 9.07 -5.41 1.00
CA SER A 104 9.40 -6.48 1.94
C SER A 104 8.86 -7.84 1.49
N ARG A 105 7.66 -7.90 0.90
CA ARG A 105 7.12 -9.16 0.34
C ARG A 105 7.93 -9.66 -0.86
N HIS A 106 8.48 -8.76 -1.67
CA HIS A 106 9.30 -9.11 -2.82
C HIS A 106 10.71 -9.57 -2.40
N TYR A 107 11.42 -8.72 -1.64
CA TYR A 107 12.82 -8.95 -1.28
C TYR A 107 13.03 -9.81 -0.03
N LYS A 108 11.97 -10.05 0.75
CA LYS A 108 12.03 -10.77 2.05
C LYS A 108 12.87 -10.07 3.12
N GLU A 109 13.10 -8.76 2.94
CA GLU A 109 13.93 -7.94 3.81
C GLU A 109 13.12 -6.80 4.46
N PRO A 110 13.60 -6.23 5.58
CA PRO A 110 13.04 -5.00 6.13
C PRO A 110 13.13 -3.86 5.11
N CYS A 111 12.04 -3.13 4.90
CA CYS A 111 12.03 -1.89 4.12
C CYS A 111 11.65 -0.73 5.05
N SER A 112 12.63 0.12 5.34
CA SER A 112 12.48 1.27 6.25
C SER A 112 12.07 2.52 5.48
N ALA A 113 10.99 3.16 5.92
CA ALA A 113 10.54 4.45 5.43
C ALA A 113 9.60 5.07 6.48
N VAL A 114 9.52 6.40 6.50
CA VAL A 114 8.66 7.15 7.41
C VAL A 114 7.64 7.99 6.64
N SER A 115 6.59 8.42 7.34
CA SER A 115 5.57 9.33 6.83
C SER A 115 5.51 10.57 7.71
N SER A 116 5.08 11.70 7.15
CA SER A 116 4.68 12.87 7.94
C SER A 116 3.29 12.73 8.58
N SER A 117 2.54 11.68 8.23
CA SER A 117 1.25 11.31 8.83
C SER A 117 0.22 12.43 8.76
N MET A 118 0.10 13.10 7.61
CA MET A 118 -0.93 14.10 7.39
C MET A 118 -2.32 13.46 7.51
N THR A 119 -3.21 14.14 8.24
CA THR A 119 -4.62 13.80 8.42
C THR A 119 -5.51 14.79 7.65
N GLU A 120 -6.84 14.65 7.78
CA GLU A 120 -7.80 15.52 7.09
C GLU A 120 -7.65 17.01 7.45
N ASP A 121 -7.21 17.35 8.66
CA ASP A 121 -6.98 18.74 9.07
C ASP A 121 -5.94 19.46 8.19
N ALA A 122 -4.99 18.71 7.62
CA ALA A 122 -4.00 19.25 6.69
C ALA A 122 -4.62 19.70 5.36
N ALA A 123 -5.84 19.26 5.03
CA ALA A 123 -6.57 19.79 3.87
C ALA A 123 -6.97 21.27 4.04
N VAL A 124 -7.07 21.75 5.29
CA VAL A 124 -7.38 23.16 5.58
C VAL A 124 -6.11 24.00 5.72
N PHE A 125 -5.09 23.46 6.41
CA PHE A 125 -3.92 24.24 6.84
C PHE A 125 -2.61 23.87 6.13
N GLY A 126 -2.62 22.88 5.24
CA GLY A 126 -1.43 22.32 4.62
C GLY A 126 -0.61 21.44 5.59
N GLY A 127 0.40 20.77 5.04
CA GLY A 127 1.23 19.79 5.77
C GLY A 127 2.50 20.35 6.43
N LEU A 128 2.60 21.66 6.65
CA LEU A 128 3.85 22.29 7.12
C LEU A 128 4.28 21.76 8.50
N ASN A 129 3.36 21.74 9.46
CA ASN A 129 3.68 21.25 10.81
C ASN A 129 4.07 19.77 10.79
N ASN A 130 3.42 18.97 9.94
CA ASN A 130 3.79 17.57 9.72
C ASN A 130 5.23 17.43 9.20
N MET A 131 5.69 18.32 8.31
CA MET A 131 7.07 18.32 7.83
C MET A 131 8.05 18.72 8.94
N ILE A 132 7.76 19.79 9.68
CA ILE A 132 8.61 20.31 10.76
C ILE A 132 8.81 19.23 11.84
N GLU A 133 7.71 18.66 12.35
CA GLU A 133 7.77 17.64 13.39
C GLU A 133 8.33 16.32 12.84
N GLY A 134 7.86 15.91 11.66
CA GLY A 134 8.27 14.66 11.03
C GLY A 134 9.77 14.59 10.78
N LEU A 135 10.38 15.65 10.25
CA LEU A 135 11.83 15.70 10.04
C LEU A 135 12.60 15.65 11.36
N SER A 136 12.13 16.35 12.39
CA SER A 136 12.76 16.34 13.73
C SER A 136 12.75 14.94 14.36
N VAL A 137 11.61 14.26 14.33
CA VAL A 137 11.45 12.90 14.84
C VAL A 137 12.27 11.91 14.02
N ALA A 138 12.20 12.00 12.69
CA ALA A 138 12.93 11.12 11.79
C ALA A 138 14.45 11.22 12.00
N TYR A 139 14.96 12.45 12.09
CA TYR A 139 16.37 12.73 12.32
C TYR A 139 16.84 12.22 13.70
N THR A 140 16.08 12.52 14.75
CA THR A 140 16.46 12.18 16.13
C THR A 140 16.41 10.67 16.40
N LEU A 141 15.37 10.00 15.91
CA LEU A 141 15.12 8.59 16.21
C LEU A 141 15.99 7.66 15.38
N TYR A 142 16.06 7.89 14.06
CA TYR A 142 16.72 6.97 13.12
C TYR A 142 18.15 7.38 12.78
N LYS A 143 18.57 8.60 13.13
CA LYS A 143 19.93 9.13 12.91
C LYS A 143 20.45 8.93 11.47
N PRO A 144 19.66 9.26 10.43
CA PRO A 144 20.11 9.12 9.05
C PRO A 144 21.22 10.12 8.71
N LYS A 145 21.99 9.83 7.66
CA LYS A 145 22.93 10.77 7.02
C LYS A 145 22.24 11.71 6.04
N MET A 146 21.09 11.31 5.50
CA MET A 146 20.27 12.08 4.56
C MET A 146 18.78 11.68 4.70
N ILE A 147 17.86 12.62 4.52
CA ILE A 147 16.42 12.31 4.41
C ILE A 147 15.95 12.61 2.99
N ALA A 148 15.52 11.58 2.27
CA ALA A 148 15.01 11.73 0.90
C ALA A 148 13.49 11.88 0.93
N VAL A 149 13.00 13.08 0.63
CA VAL A 149 11.57 13.43 0.68
C VAL A 149 10.88 13.16 -0.66
N CYS A 150 9.75 12.47 -0.64
CA CYS A 150 8.78 12.39 -1.75
C CYS A 150 7.35 12.59 -1.24
N THR A 151 6.35 12.62 -2.11
CA THR A 151 4.95 12.97 -1.75
C THR A 151 3.95 11.86 -2.03
N THR A 152 2.87 11.81 -1.25
CA THR A 152 1.66 11.07 -1.64
C THR A 152 0.74 11.96 -2.47
N CYS A 153 -0.26 11.34 -3.14
CA CYS A 153 -1.26 12.08 -3.89
C CYS A 153 -2.04 13.12 -3.06
N MET A 154 -2.18 12.94 -1.75
CA MET A 154 -2.89 13.90 -0.90
C MET A 154 -2.12 15.22 -0.76
N ALA A 155 -0.80 15.13 -0.51
CA ALA A 155 0.07 16.30 -0.42
C ALA A 155 0.14 17.05 -1.78
N GLU A 156 0.17 16.29 -2.88
CA GLU A 156 0.14 16.85 -4.24
C GLU A 156 -1.18 17.59 -4.54
N VAL A 157 -2.33 17.02 -4.18
CA VAL A 157 -3.64 17.63 -4.44
C VAL A 157 -3.86 18.89 -3.61
N ILE A 158 -3.42 18.90 -2.35
CA ILE A 158 -3.50 20.09 -1.48
C ILE A 158 -2.51 21.18 -1.96
N GLY A 159 -1.40 20.78 -2.59
CA GLY A 159 -0.42 21.70 -3.16
C GLY A 159 0.66 22.13 -2.15
N ASP A 160 1.10 21.20 -1.30
CA ASP A 160 2.20 21.46 -0.35
C ASP A 160 3.51 21.83 -1.09
N ASP A 161 4.08 23.01 -0.79
CA ASP A 161 5.39 23.42 -1.30
C ASP A 161 6.52 22.80 -0.46
N LEU A 162 7.09 21.70 -0.95
CA LEU A 162 8.18 21.00 -0.27
C LEU A 162 9.41 21.87 -0.05
N GLY A 163 9.77 22.73 -1.03
CA GLY A 163 10.96 23.57 -0.95
C GLY A 163 10.84 24.58 0.19
N ALA A 164 9.67 25.24 0.27
CA ALA A 164 9.35 26.13 1.38
C ALA A 164 9.27 25.38 2.72
N PHE A 165 8.63 24.21 2.75
CA PHE A 165 8.43 23.45 4.00
C PHE A 165 9.74 22.93 4.59
N ILE A 166 10.63 22.37 3.75
CA ILE A 166 11.96 21.90 4.19
C ILE A 166 12.80 23.09 4.68
N THR A 167 12.75 24.23 3.98
CA THR A 167 13.46 25.45 4.39
C THR A 167 12.96 25.94 5.75
N ASN A 168 11.64 25.94 5.97
CA ASN A 168 11.03 26.33 7.23
C ASN A 168 11.35 25.34 8.36
N ALA A 169 11.40 24.04 8.09
CA ALA A 169 11.82 23.04 9.07
C ALA A 169 13.29 23.24 9.51
N LYS A 170 14.20 23.55 8.57
CA LYS A 170 15.58 23.94 8.89
C LYS A 170 15.65 25.22 9.72
N ASN A 171 14.84 26.23 9.38
CA ASN A 171 14.77 27.49 10.13
C ASN A 171 14.18 27.32 11.54
N ALA A 172 13.24 26.39 11.72
CA ALA A 172 12.67 26.01 13.00
C ALA A 172 13.61 25.14 13.85
N GLY A 173 14.75 24.71 13.30
CA GLY A 173 15.72 23.87 14.01
C GLY A 173 15.35 22.40 14.10
N SER A 174 14.40 21.92 13.29
CA SER A 174 14.03 20.49 13.25
C SER A 174 15.20 19.60 12.83
N ILE A 175 16.03 20.10 11.91
CA ILE A 175 17.24 19.43 11.40
C ILE A 175 18.34 20.48 11.18
N PRO A 176 19.63 20.09 11.19
CA PRO A 176 20.74 21.00 10.87
C PRO A 176 20.57 21.65 9.49
N LYS A 177 21.07 22.88 9.34
CA LYS A 177 20.89 23.66 8.09
C LYS A 177 21.56 23.01 6.88
N ASP A 178 22.73 22.41 7.11
CA ASP A 178 23.56 21.70 6.14
C ASP A 178 23.19 20.22 5.99
N PHE A 179 22.23 19.71 6.79
CA PHE A 179 21.75 18.34 6.65
C PHE A 179 21.07 18.14 5.29
N PRO A 180 21.46 17.12 4.51
CA PRO A 180 20.88 16.85 3.19
C PRO A 180 19.48 16.25 3.29
#